data_AF-A0A1U9UZ73-F1
#
_entry.id   AF-A0A1U9UZ73-F1
#
_cell.length_a   1.000
_cell.length_b   1.000
_cell.length_c   1.000
_cell.angle_alpha   90.00
_cell.angle_beta   90.00
_cell.angle_gamma   90.00
#
_symmetry.space_group_name_H-M   'P 1'
#
loop_
_entity.id
_entity.type
_entity.pdbx_description
1 polymer ?
#
loop_
_entity_poly.entity_id
_entity_poly.type
_entity_poly.pdbx_seq_one_letter_code
_entity_poly.pdbx_strand_id
1 'polypeptide(L)' 'MTLCDLCESQLGRPGHVPPHPRLVMSATLRTASGHNAFVYRCGDCGQTLLLASHDGDTPDRWTRLDADGWN' A
#
# COMPACT_ATOMS: atom_id res chain seq x y z
N MET A 1 -5.13 13.50 -12.20
CA MET A 1 -4.05 13.35 -11.20
C MET A 1 -3.02 12.41 -11.78
N THR A 2 -1.79 12.87 -11.96
CA THR A 2 -0.67 12.03 -12.43
C THR A 2 -0.14 11.17 -11.29
N LEU A 3 0.20 9.92 -11.59
CA LEU A 3 0.86 9.02 -10.65
C LEU A 3 2.28 9.55 -10.35
N CYS A 4 2.76 9.26 -9.16
CA CYS A 4 4.14 9.60 -8.80
C CYS A 4 5.04 8.40 -9.12
N ASP A 5 6.15 8.61 -9.82
CA ASP A 5 7.08 7.53 -10.20
C ASP A 5 7.55 6.73 -8.97
N LEU A 6 7.66 7.40 -7.81
CA LEU A 6 7.99 6.78 -6.53
C LEU A 6 6.91 5.81 -6.06
N CYS A 7 5.64 6.14 -6.26
CA CYS A 7 4.48 5.33 -5.91
C CYS A 7 4.43 4.09 -6.80
N GLU A 8 4.66 4.27 -8.11
CA GLU A 8 4.72 3.17 -9.08
C GLU A 8 5.90 2.25 -8.82
N SER A 9 7.06 2.81 -8.47
CA SER A 9 8.27 2.05 -8.12
C SER A 9 8.11 1.14 -6.90
N GLN A 10 7.08 1.35 -6.08
CA GLN A 10 6.77 0.49 -4.93
C GLN A 10 5.97 -0.74 -5.29
N LEU A 11 5.10 -0.64 -6.28
CA LEU A 11 4.14 -1.69 -6.57
C LEU A 11 4.87 -3.03 -6.79
N GLY A 12 4.44 -4.05 -6.05
CA GLY A 12 5.02 -5.39 -6.11
C GLY A 12 6.31 -5.61 -5.31
N ARG A 13 6.92 -4.57 -4.72
CA ARG A 13 8.09 -4.74 -3.84
C ARG A 13 7.71 -5.44 -2.52
N PRO A 14 8.54 -6.37 -2.04
CA PRO A 14 8.38 -6.93 -0.70
C PRO A 14 8.93 -5.98 0.38
N GLY A 15 8.26 -5.91 1.53
CA GLY A 15 8.80 -5.35 2.78
C GLY A 15 8.23 -4.00 3.24
N HIS A 16 8.55 -3.68 4.50
CA HIS A 16 7.92 -2.62 5.31
C HIS A 16 8.51 -1.22 5.19
N VAL A 17 9.52 -0.99 4.35
CA VAL A 17 10.18 0.32 4.32
C VAL A 17 9.39 1.24 3.37
N PRO A 18 8.71 2.28 3.88
CA PRO A 18 8.14 3.29 3.01
C PRO A 18 9.30 4.00 2.28
N PRO A 19 9.26 4.08 0.96
CA PRO A 19 10.43 4.43 0.15
C PRO A 19 10.70 5.94 0.10
N HIS A 20 9.70 6.75 0.45
CA HIS A 20 9.76 8.19 0.28
C HIS A 20 9.01 8.89 1.43
N PRO A 21 9.50 10.05 1.89
CA PRO A 21 9.10 10.68 3.15
C PRO A 21 7.67 11.23 3.15
N ARG A 22 6.99 11.24 2.00
CA ARG A 22 5.61 11.74 1.86
C ARG A 22 4.57 10.64 1.80
N LEU A 23 4.99 9.38 1.94
CA LEU A 23 4.09 8.26 2.10
C LEU A 23 3.71 8.13 3.58
N VAL A 24 2.53 8.62 3.94
CA VAL A 24 2.08 8.71 5.33
C VAL A 24 1.07 7.62 5.61
N MET A 25 1.25 6.92 6.72
CA MET A 25 0.30 5.90 7.16
C MET A 25 -1.04 6.55 7.51
N SER A 26 -2.12 6.07 6.89
CA SER A 26 -3.48 6.60 7.05
C SER A 26 -4.36 5.71 7.90
N ALA A 27 -4.19 4.39 7.85
CA ALA A 27 -4.98 3.43 8.63
C ALA A 27 -4.28 2.08 8.75
N THR A 28 -4.70 1.30 9.75
CA THR A 28 -4.40 -0.13 9.84
C THR A 28 -5.71 -0.89 9.71
N LEU A 29 -5.76 -1.84 8.79
CA LEU A 29 -6.89 -2.73 8.55
C LEU A 29 -6.52 -4.16 8.91
N ARG A 30 -7.52 -5.01 9.11
CA ARG A 30 -7.33 -6.46 9.07
C ARG A 30 -7.83 -7.00 7.74
N THR A 31 -7.03 -7.84 7.11
CA THR A 31 -7.44 -8.65 5.96
C THR A 31 -8.44 -9.72 6.40
N ALA A 32 -9.20 -10.28 5.44
CA ALA A 32 -10.13 -11.38 5.69
C ALA A 32 -9.45 -12.61 6.30
N SER A 33 -8.17 -12.83 5.94
CA SER A 33 -7.31 -13.89 6.48
C SER A 33 -6.79 -13.59 7.90
N GLY A 34 -7.13 -12.43 8.48
CA GLY A 34 -6.77 -12.06 9.85
C GLY A 34 -5.42 -11.35 10.01
N HIS A 35 -4.66 -11.17 8.92
CA HIS A 35 -3.38 -10.47 8.89
C HIS A 35 -3.56 -8.95 8.87
N ASN A 36 -2.57 -8.22 9.37
CA ASN A 36 -2.56 -6.76 9.33
C ASN A 36 -2.31 -6.27 7.90
N ALA A 37 -3.05 -5.24 7.53
CA ALA A 37 -2.94 -4.51 6.27
C ALA A 37 -2.72 -3.03 6.61
N PHE A 38 -1.68 -2.42 6.08
CA PHE A 38 -1.32 -1.04 6.39
C PHE A 38 -1.62 -0.15 5.19
N VAL A 39 -2.47 0.86 5.40
CA VAL A 39 -2.90 1.79 4.37
C VAL A 39 -2.04 3.05 4.45
N TYR A 40 -1.48 3.44 3.33
CA TYR A 40 -0.65 4.63 3.19
C TYR A 40 -1.24 5.57 2.14
N ARG A 41 -1.19 6.87 2.41
CA ARG A 41 -1.58 7.92 1.47
C ARG A 41 -0.38 8.77 1.11
N CYS A 42 -0.17 8.97 -0.20
CA CYS A 42 0.85 9.86 -0.71
C CYS A 42 0.39 11.31 -0.61
N GLY A 43 1.17 12.14 0.09
CA GLY A 43 0.91 13.58 0.19
C GLY A 43 1.13 14.35 -1.12
N ASP A 44 1.85 13.78 -2.09
CA ASP A 44 2.14 14.44 -3.37
C ASP A 44 1.08 14.17 -4.44
N CYS A 45 0.83 12.89 -4.76
CA CYS A 45 -0.12 12.52 -5.81
C CYS A 45 -1.50 12.13 -5.27
N GLY A 46 -1.67 12.08 -3.95
CA GLY A 46 -2.93 11.72 -3.30
C GLY A 46 -3.29 10.23 -3.36
N GLN A 47 -2.46 9.38 -3.98
CA GLN A 47 -2.72 7.95 -4.14
C GLN A 47 -2.70 7.21 -2.81
N THR A 48 -3.49 6.13 -2.77
CA THR A 48 -3.53 5.21 -1.64
C THR A 48 -2.83 3.90 -2.02
N LEU A 49 -1.88 3.50 -1.19
CA LEU A 49 -1.13 2.25 -1.30
C LEU A 49 -1.45 1.38 -0.09
N LEU A 50 -1.54 0.08 -0.31
CA LEU A 50 -1.73 -0.92 0.72
C LEU A 50 -0.46 -1.76 0.85
N LEU A 51 -0.04 -2.00 2.08
CA LEU A 51 1.00 -2.97 2.40
C LEU A 51 0.36 -4.11 3.17
N ALA A 52 0.30 -5.29 2.56
CA ALA A 52 -0.27 -6.48 3.17
C ALA A 52 0.37 -7.76 2.61
N SER A 53 0.37 -8.81 3.42
CA SER A 53 0.67 -10.17 2.96
C SER A 53 -0.51 -10.71 2.16
N HIS A 54 -0.24 -11.44 1.07
CA HIS A 54 -1.29 -12.07 0.27
C HIS A 54 -1.93 -13.25 1.02
N ASP A 55 -1.09 -14.14 1.58
CA ASP A 55 -1.53 -15.37 2.25
C ASP A 55 -0.89 -15.57 3.64
N GLY A 56 -0.31 -14.52 4.22
CA GLY A 56 0.32 -14.59 5.54
C GLY A 56 1.69 -15.28 5.61
N ASP A 57 1.93 -16.25 4.73
CA ASP A 57 3.24 -16.91 4.54
C ASP A 57 4.16 -16.17 3.56
N THR A 58 3.58 -15.26 2.77
CA THR A 58 4.32 -14.42 1.82
C THR A 58 4.73 -13.10 2.47
N PRO A 59 5.90 -12.53 2.16
CA PRO A 59 6.24 -11.19 2.65
C PRO A 59 5.20 -10.15 2.20
N ASP A 60 4.96 -9.16 3.05
CA ASP A 60 4.09 -8.04 2.74
C ASP A 60 4.49 -7.38 1.42
N ARG A 61 3.52 -7.13 0.54
CA ARG A 61 3.73 -6.46 -0.74
C ARG A 61 2.92 -5.18 -0.84
N TRP A 62 3.49 -4.22 -1.55
CA TRP A 62 2.81 -2.98 -1.88
C TRP A 62 1.86 -3.19 -3.06
N THR A 63 0.59 -2.87 -2.86
CA THR A 63 -0.46 -2.87 -3.88
C THR A 63 -1.13 -1.51 -3.93
N ARG A 64 -1.71 -1.17 -5.07
CA ARG A 64 -2.46 0.07 -5.24
C ARG A 64 -3.88 -0.15 -4.73
N LEU A 65 -4.37 0.79 -3.92
CA LEU A 65 -5.77 0.86 -3.58
C LEU A 65 -6.42 1.84 -4.55
N ASP A 66 -6.84 1.33 -5.71
CA ASP A 66 -7.66 2.14 -6.61
C ASP A 66 -9.00 2.45 -5.95
N ALA A 67 -9.52 3.66 -6.17
CA ALA A 67 -10.79 4.11 -5.61
C ALA A 67 -12.01 3.31 -6.13
N ASP A 68 -11.80 2.44 -7.12
CA ASP A 68 -12.82 1.70 -7.87
C ASP A 68 -12.94 0.21 -7.48
N GLY A 69 -12.93 -0.05 -6.18
CA GLY A 69 -13.64 -1.21 -5.65
C GLY A 69 -12.79 -2.43 -5.28
N TRP A 70 -12.88 -2.78 -4.00
CA TRP A 70 -13.16 -4.18 -3.67
C TRP A 70 -14.56 -4.48 -4.20
N ASN A 71 -14.65 -5.30 -5.25
CA ASN A 71 -15.85 -6.03 -5.63
C ASN A 71 -15.58 -7.52 -5.44
#